data_AF-A0AAV0ICE1-F1
#
_entry.id   AF-A0AAV0ICE1-F1
#
_cell.length_a   1.000
_cell.length_b   1.000
_cell.length_c   1.000
_cell.angle_alpha   90.00
_cell.angle_beta   90.00
_cell.angle_gamma   90.00
#
_symmetry.space_group_name_H-M   'P 1'
#
loop_
_entity.id
_entity.type
_entity.pdbx_description
1 polymer ?
#
loop_
_entity_poly.entity_id
_entity_poly.type
_entity_poly.pdbx_seq_one_letter_code
_entity_poly.pdbx_strand_id
1 'polypeptide(L)'
;MRKGSNRLMKMYPVRVCGYCPEIHVGPSGHKVQICGAHKHQQRNGQHGWQAAVLDDLIPPRFVWHLPEPIGEPLKRELRSFYGQAPAVVEMCVQGGAAVPEEYKTTMRLDIGIPSSSKEAEMVV
;
A
#
# COMPACT_ATOMS: atom_id res chain seq x y z
N MET A 1 -5.16 -6.28 7.83
CA MET A 1 -4.18 -7.14 7.10
C MET A 1 -2.80 -7.22 7.75
N ARG A 2 -2.12 -6.10 8.06
CA ARG A 2 -0.77 -6.10 8.66
C ARG A 2 -0.60 -7.01 9.89
N LYS A 3 -1.53 -6.96 10.85
CA LYS A 3 -1.51 -7.83 12.05
C LYS A 3 -1.55 -9.32 11.70
N GLY A 4 -2.37 -9.71 10.72
CA GLY A 4 -2.48 -11.09 10.25
C GLY A 4 -1.19 -11.56 9.58
N SER A 5 -0.68 -10.77 8.63
CA SER A 5 0.58 -11.06 7.94
C SER A 5 1.77 -11.14 8.92
N ASN A 6 1.85 -10.24 9.90
CA ASN A 6 2.89 -10.29 10.94
C ASN A 6 2.81 -11.58 11.76
N ARG A 7 1.61 -12.05 12.13
CA ARG A 7 1.44 -13.34 12.81
C ARG A 7 1.92 -14.50 11.95
N LEU A 8 1.61 -14.50 10.65
CA LEU A 8 2.05 -15.54 9.73
C LEU A 8 3.56 -15.54 9.54
N MET A 9 4.20 -14.38 9.39
CA MET A 9 5.66 -14.26 9.25
C MET A 9 6.44 -14.70 10.50
N LYS A 10 5.80 -14.73 11.67
CA LYS A 10 6.37 -15.32 12.88
C LYS A 10 6.32 -16.85 12.89
N MET A 11 5.37 -17.44 12.16
CA MET A 11 5.17 -18.89 12.09
C MET A 11 5.91 -19.51 10.90
N TYR A 12 5.94 -18.81 9.78
CA TYR A 12 6.53 -19.26 8.53
C TYR A 12 7.66 -18.31 8.13
N PRO A 13 8.89 -18.80 7.92
CA PRO A 13 9.94 -17.99 7.35
C PRO A 13 9.52 -17.49 5.97
N VAL A 14 9.71 -16.20 5.70
CA VAL A 14 9.40 -15.60 4.41
C VAL A 14 10.66 -14.97 3.84
N ARG A 15 10.92 -15.23 2.57
CA ARG A 15 12.01 -14.65 1.80
C ARG A 15 11.44 -13.76 0.71
N VAL A 16 12.11 -12.66 0.45
CA VAL A 16 11.79 -11.74 -0.66
C VAL A 16 13.02 -11.59 -1.53
N CYS A 17 12.82 -11.43 -2.84
CA CYS A 17 13.90 -11.04 -3.73
C CYS A 17 14.15 -9.54 -3.60
N GLY A 18 15.38 -9.11 -3.32
CA GLY A 18 15.73 -7.68 -3.26
C GLY A 18 15.67 -6.93 -4.60
N TYR A 19 15.30 -7.60 -5.70
CA TYR A 19 15.34 -7.03 -7.05
C TYR A 19 14.03 -7.13 -7.82
N CYS A 20 13.19 -8.13 -7.53
CA CYS A 20 11.88 -8.30 -8.15
C CYS A 20 10.81 -8.49 -7.07
N PRO A 21 9.51 -8.32 -7.38
CA PRO A 21 8.42 -8.43 -6.40
C PRO A 21 8.15 -9.86 -5.88
N GLU A 22 9.06 -10.80 -6.08
CA GLU A 22 8.81 -12.20 -5.76
C GLU A 22 9.02 -12.52 -4.28
N ILE A 23 8.11 -13.33 -3.77
CA ILE A 23 8.06 -13.76 -2.37
C ILE A 23 8.07 -15.29 -2.34
N HIS A 24 8.87 -15.85 -1.44
CA HIS A 24 8.94 -17.27 -1.17
C HIS A 24 8.62 -17.54 0.30
N VAL A 25 7.69 -18.46 0.57
CA VAL A 25 7.37 -18.91 1.93
C VAL A 25 8.13 -20.20 2.20
N GLY A 26 9.14 -20.12 3.07
CA GLY A 26 10.05 -21.21 3.38
C GLY A 26 11.37 -20.73 3.95
N PRO A 27 12.15 -21.62 4.60
CA PRO A 27 13.41 -21.26 5.25
C PRO A 27 14.45 -20.73 4.26
N SER A 28 14.42 -21.17 3.00
CA SER A 28 15.36 -20.79 1.94
C SER A 28 14.59 -20.55 0.65
N GLY A 29 14.92 -19.48 -0.09
CA GLY A 29 14.31 -19.22 -1.40
C GLY A 29 14.68 -20.26 -2.46
N HIS A 30 13.89 -20.33 -3.52
CA HIS A 30 14.12 -21.30 -4.59
C HIS A 30 15.33 -20.95 -5.47
N LYS A 31 15.81 -21.94 -6.24
CA LYS A 31 16.93 -21.79 -7.19
C LYS A 31 16.51 -21.57 -8.65
N VAL A 32 15.22 -21.57 -8.94
CA VAL A 32 14.69 -21.29 -10.29
C VAL A 32 15.20 -19.93 -10.79
N GLN A 33 15.73 -19.88 -12.00
CA GLN A 33 16.42 -18.73 -12.58
C GLN A 33 15.47 -17.84 -13.39
N ILE A 34 14.40 -17.37 -12.74
CA ILE A 34 13.30 -16.63 -13.38
C ILE A 34 13.15 -15.20 -12.87
N CYS A 35 14.18 -14.66 -12.22
CA CYS A 35 14.16 -13.29 -11.71
C CYS A 35 13.98 -12.29 -12.88
N GLY A 36 12.81 -11.67 -12.99
CA GLY A 36 12.50 -10.68 -14.03
C GLY A 36 13.04 -9.27 -13.80
N ALA A 37 13.86 -9.06 -12.76
CA ALA A 37 14.40 -7.75 -12.43
C ALA A 37 15.31 -7.16 -13.53
N HIS A 38 15.47 -5.84 -13.54
CA HIS A 38 16.45 -5.18 -14.41
C HIS A 38 17.86 -5.77 -14.19
N LYS A 39 18.61 -5.98 -15.29
CA LYS A 39 19.94 -6.61 -15.31
C LYS A 39 20.02 -8.02 -14.70
N HIS A 40 18.93 -8.77 -14.64
CA HIS A 40 18.95 -10.17 -14.16
C HIS A 40 19.94 -11.08 -14.91
N GLN A 41 20.25 -10.78 -16.17
CA GLN A 41 21.26 -11.49 -16.97
C GLN A 41 22.64 -11.50 -16.29
N GLN A 42 23.01 -10.41 -15.59
CA GLN A 42 24.28 -10.33 -14.84
C GLN A 42 24.29 -11.25 -13.61
N ARG A 43 23.12 -11.72 -13.17
CA ARG A 43 22.93 -12.69 -12.08
C ARG A 43 22.44 -14.05 -12.60
N ASN A 44 22.52 -14.29 -13.90
CA ASN A 44 22.02 -15.51 -14.53
C ASN A 44 20.57 -15.85 -14.13
N GLY A 45 19.68 -14.84 -14.09
CA GLY A 45 18.28 -15.01 -13.71
C GLY A 45 18.03 -15.36 -12.24
N GLN A 46 19.06 -15.34 -11.37
CA GLN A 46 18.91 -15.70 -9.96
C GLN A 46 18.27 -14.58 -9.12
N HIS A 47 17.53 -15.00 -8.10
CA HIS A 47 16.94 -14.12 -7.09
C HIS A 47 17.96 -13.78 -6.01
N GLY A 48 17.91 -12.52 -5.54
CA GLY A 48 18.64 -12.08 -4.36
C GLY A 48 17.80 -12.26 -3.11
N TRP A 49 17.69 -13.48 -2.61
CA TRP A 49 16.85 -13.78 -1.45
C TRP A 49 17.37 -13.14 -0.17
N GLN A 50 16.49 -12.46 0.54
CA GLN A 50 16.73 -11.95 1.89
C GLN A 50 15.55 -12.30 2.81
N ALA A 51 15.74 -12.18 4.13
CA ALA A 51 14.63 -12.28 5.07
C ALA A 51 13.64 -11.15 4.81
N ALA A 52 12.35 -11.49 4.67
CA ALA A 52 11.33 -10.47 4.45
C ALA A 52 10.98 -9.76 5.76
N VAL A 53 10.68 -8.47 5.66
CA VAL A 53 9.99 -7.67 6.67
C VAL A 53 8.55 -7.43 6.26
N LEU A 54 7.72 -6.97 7.20
CA LEU A 54 6.29 -6.76 6.95
C LEU A 54 6.02 -5.79 5.78
N ASP A 55 6.90 -4.80 5.62
CA ASP A 55 6.81 -3.80 4.55
C ASP A 55 7.08 -4.37 3.15
N ASP A 56 7.76 -5.50 3.04
CA ASP A 56 7.96 -6.18 1.74
C ASP A 56 6.66 -6.80 1.23
N LEU A 57 5.79 -7.25 2.13
CA LEU A 57 4.49 -7.86 1.80
C LEU A 57 3.39 -6.81 1.70
N ILE A 58 3.39 -5.84 2.63
CA ILE A 58 2.40 -4.78 2.71
C ILE A 58 3.15 -3.45 2.80
N PRO A 59 3.55 -2.87 1.66
CA PRO A 59 4.31 -1.64 1.67
C PRO A 59 3.49 -0.49 2.26
N PRO A 60 4.11 0.43 3.01
CA PRO A 60 3.44 1.57 3.62
C PRO A 60 3.19 2.68 2.58
N ARG A 61 2.55 2.34 1.45
CA ARG A 61 2.16 3.33 0.45
C ARG A 61 0.86 3.98 0.88
N PHE A 62 0.89 5.28 1.15
CA PHE A 62 -0.32 6.05 1.43
C PHE A 62 -0.87 6.65 0.15
N VAL A 63 -2.20 6.66 0.05
CA VAL A 63 -2.97 7.28 -1.03
C VAL A 63 -4.00 8.21 -0.43
N TRP A 64 -4.47 9.17 -1.23
CA TRP A 64 -5.58 10.02 -0.82
C TRP A 64 -6.86 9.21 -0.74
N HIS A 65 -7.63 9.41 0.32
CA HIS A 65 -8.94 8.82 0.49
C HIS A 65 -9.92 9.45 -0.53
N LEU A 66 -10.65 8.60 -1.25
CA LEU A 66 -11.72 9.03 -2.14
C LEU A 66 -13.06 8.89 -1.40
N PRO A 67 -13.74 9.99 -1.04
CA PRO A 67 -14.98 9.93 -0.26
C PRO A 67 -16.09 9.14 -0.97
N GLU A 68 -16.21 9.32 -2.28
CA GLU A 68 -17.23 8.69 -3.12
C GLU A 68 -16.58 7.90 -4.26
N PRO A 69 -16.73 6.56 -4.30
CA PRO A 69 -16.16 5.72 -5.36
C PRO A 69 -16.69 6.06 -6.77
N ILE A 70 -17.94 6.52 -6.83
CA ILE A 70 -18.64 6.93 -8.06
C ILE A 70 -18.94 8.42 -7.93
N GLY A 71 -17.91 9.23 -8.16
CA GLY A 71 -17.99 10.69 -7.99
C GLY A 71 -16.98 11.42 -8.85
N GLU A 72 -16.79 12.71 -8.59
CA GLU A 72 -15.75 13.49 -9.25
C GLU A 72 -14.35 12.98 -8.86
N PRO A 73 -13.40 12.93 -9.81
CA PRO A 73 -12.00 12.65 -9.50
C PRO A 73 -11.43 13.66 -8.50
N LEU A 74 -10.44 13.23 -7.71
CA LEU A 74 -9.70 14.12 -6.81
C LEU A 74 -9.04 15.26 -7.60
N LYS A 75 -9.25 16.49 -7.13
CA LYS A 75 -8.67 17.71 -7.68
C LYS A 75 -7.37 18.04 -6.96
N ARG A 76 -6.30 18.27 -7.71
CA ARG A 76 -4.95 18.53 -7.14
C ARG A 76 -4.96 19.74 -6.20
N GLU A 77 -5.77 20.73 -6.53
CA GLU A 77 -5.93 22.00 -5.81
C GLU A 77 -6.51 21.78 -4.41
N LEU A 78 -7.27 20.69 -4.21
CA LEU A 78 -7.96 20.36 -2.96
C LEU A 78 -7.21 19.31 -2.12
N ARG A 79 -5.97 18.96 -2.48
CA ARG A 79 -5.18 17.91 -1.80
C ARG A 79 -5.00 18.11 -0.30
N SER A 80 -5.09 19.35 0.19
CA SER A 80 -4.97 19.69 1.62
C SER A 80 -6.21 19.31 2.43
N PHE A 81 -7.35 19.07 1.76
CA PHE A 81 -8.61 18.66 2.39
C PHE A 81 -8.78 17.15 2.41
N TYR A 82 -8.12 16.43 1.52
CA TYR A 82 -8.19 14.97 1.47
C TYR A 82 -7.42 14.32 2.62
N GLY A 83 -8.03 13.31 3.23
CA GLY A 83 -7.33 12.38 4.09
C GLY A 83 -6.47 11.39 3.33
N GLN A 84 -5.69 10.60 4.06
CA GLN A 84 -4.84 9.56 3.52
C GLN A 84 -4.99 8.26 4.30
N ALA A 85 -4.88 7.14 3.58
CA ALA A 85 -4.82 5.80 4.13
C ALA A 85 -3.78 4.97 3.38
N PRO A 86 -3.27 3.87 3.97
CA PRO A 86 -2.52 2.90 3.20
C PRO A 86 -3.33 2.43 1.98
N ALA A 87 -2.69 2.28 0.82
CA ALA A 87 -3.33 1.92 -0.44
C ALA A 87 -4.21 0.67 -0.31
N VAL A 88 -3.73 -0.29 0.48
CA VAL A 88 -4.45 -1.54 0.70
C VAL A 88 -5.69 -1.36 1.59
N VAL A 89 -5.67 -0.41 2.52
CA VAL A 89 -6.83 -0.06 3.35
C VAL A 89 -7.85 0.66 2.49
N GLU A 90 -7.42 1.66 1.72
CA GLU A 90 -8.27 2.40 0.78
C GLU A 90 -8.96 1.43 -0.20
N MET A 91 -8.19 0.53 -0.83
CA MET A 91 -8.74 -0.46 -1.76
C MET A 91 -9.81 -1.36 -1.11
N CYS A 92 -9.60 -1.79 0.14
CA CYS A 92 -10.61 -2.59 0.85
C CYS A 92 -11.86 -1.76 1.20
N VAL A 93 -11.69 -0.50 1.63
CA VAL A 93 -12.80 0.40 1.96
C VAL A 93 -13.64 0.71 0.72
N GLN A 94 -12.99 1.02 -0.41
CA GLN A 94 -13.66 1.19 -1.71
C GLN A 94 -14.41 -0.08 -2.15
N GLY A 95 -13.94 -1.26 -1.72
CA GLY A 95 -14.64 -2.54 -1.90
C GLY A 95 -15.77 -2.81 -0.91
N GLY A 96 -16.15 -1.85 -0.05
CA GLY A 96 -17.24 -1.96 0.91
C GLY A 96 -16.83 -2.43 2.32
N ALA A 97 -15.53 -2.59 2.60
CA ALA A 97 -15.09 -2.88 3.96
C ALA A 97 -15.27 -1.67 4.88
N ALA A 98 -15.57 -1.92 6.15
CA ALA A 98 -15.61 -0.85 7.15
C ALA A 98 -14.24 -0.20 7.33
N VAL A 99 -14.22 1.12 7.52
CA VAL A 99 -12.99 1.87 7.80
C VAL A 99 -12.42 1.44 9.16
N PRO A 100 -11.17 0.96 9.24
CA PRO A 100 -10.56 0.61 10.52
C PRO A 100 -10.37 1.85 11.41
N GLU A 101 -10.66 1.73 12.71
CA GLU A 101 -10.54 2.84 13.67
C GLU A 101 -9.17 3.54 13.64
N GLU A 102 -8.10 2.76 13.50
CA GLU A 102 -6.72 3.25 13.46
C GLU A 102 -6.41 4.19 12.27
N TYR A 103 -7.26 4.20 11.23
CA TYR A 103 -7.09 5.05 10.04
C TYR A 103 -8.15 6.14 9.90
N LYS A 104 -9.21 6.16 10.72
CA LYS A 104 -10.26 7.19 10.61
C LYS A 104 -9.72 8.61 10.72
N THR A 105 -8.78 8.84 11.64
CA THR A 105 -8.16 10.15 11.86
C THR A 105 -7.30 10.59 10.68
N THR A 106 -6.54 9.68 10.07
CA THR A 106 -5.72 10.01 8.90
C THR A 106 -6.56 10.19 7.65
N MET A 107 -7.70 9.50 7.56
CA MET A 107 -8.65 9.59 6.45
C MET A 107 -9.54 10.84 6.48
N ARG A 108 -9.53 11.63 7.56
CA ARG A 108 -10.20 12.94 7.64
C ARG A 108 -11.66 12.91 7.20
N LEU A 109 -12.38 11.87 7.63
CA LEU A 109 -13.77 11.61 7.24
C LEU A 109 -14.75 12.69 7.73
N ASP A 110 -14.31 13.51 8.69
CA ASP A 110 -15.03 14.60 9.33
C ASP A 110 -14.76 15.98 8.70
N ILE A 111 -13.85 16.07 7.73
CA ILE A 111 -13.53 17.32 7.05
C ILE A 111 -14.44 17.51 5.84
N GLY A 112 -15.18 18.62 5.81
CA GLY A 112 -15.91 19.05 4.62
C GLY A 112 -14.95 19.38 3.48
N ILE A 113 -15.11 18.71 2.33
CA ILE A 113 -14.29 18.95 1.14
C ILE A 113 -14.99 20.03 0.29
N PRO A 114 -14.31 21.15 0.00
CA PRO A 114 -14.87 22.19 -0.88
C PRO A 114 -15.16 21.66 -2.29
N SER A 115 -16.19 22.18 -2.93
CA SER A 115 -16.54 21.85 -4.32
C SER A 115 -15.56 22.47 -5.34
N SER A 116 -14.88 23.56 -4.96
CA SER A 116 -13.97 24.33 -5.81
C SER A 116 -12.82 24.98 -5.03
N SER A 117 -11.76 25.39 -5.74
CA SER A 117 -10.64 26.14 -5.16
C SER A 117 -11.06 27.49 -4.59
N LYS A 118 -12.01 28.18 -5.24
CA LYS A 118 -12.56 29.44 -4.74
C LYS A 118 -13.25 29.26 -3.39
N GLU A 119 -13.98 28.16 -3.22
CA GLU A 119 -14.60 27.83 -1.95
C GLU A 119 -13.56 27.49 -0.89
N ALA A 120 -12.52 26.74 -1.26
CA ALA A 120 -11.42 26.43 -0.36
C ALA A 120 -10.71 27.70 0.19
N GLU A 121 -10.56 28.74 -0.62
CA GLU A 121 -9.97 30.03 -0.20
C GLU A 121 -10.84 30.79 0.82
N MET A 122 -12.15 30.52 0.90
CA MET A 122 -13.04 31.16 1.89
C MET A 122 -12.96 30.55 3.29
N VAL A 123 -12.29 29.40 3.44
CA VAL A 123 -12.19 28.63 4.69
C VAL A 123 -10.80 28.79 5.35
N VAL A 124 -9.91 29.57 4.74
CA VAL A 124 -8.54 29.88 5.23
C VAL A 124 -8.49 31.23 5.90
#